data_AF-A0A4P2VJG1-F1
#
_entry.id   AF-A0A4P2VJG1-F1
#
_cell.length_a   1.000
_cell.length_b   1.000
_cell.length_c   1.000
_cell.angle_alpha   90.00
_cell.angle_beta   90.00
_cell.angle_gamma   90.00
#
_symmetry.space_group_name_H-M   'P 1'
#
loop_
_entity.id
_entity.type
_entity.pdbx_description
1 polymer ?
#
loop_
_entity_poly.entity_id
_entity_poly.type
_entity_poly.pdbx_seq_one_letter_code
_entity_poly.pdbx_strand_id
1 'polypeptide(L)'
;MSYILVSQTKESLIKHALILLFAVLSVSCSTTFLASDKLNQKQKQDFKMNLEELFKNKMIQEDLDIATTTYQVLSAFEEIKDSKFEFANRISKDLLYTKGLSNSIYKFAFKAYSISSILLLNEKISNKNMSNDIDFFSFQNNQCEILCDSYGWKSLARDDSSLFTPEGYKEEILSDDFFAFVNKQKPEWISESIYLDQHVAAYNSYIKNLIKNENSSVSDLHLEKLEDQSSIDKEEVDALFSFVNGEFTKSKTIFLSLAEKSSNPQERAIYYYWIGRAYTAEKKNEDARKYFVKSGIENPLSLYDALSGQMIKNPSGRSSTNELSPFPDSWEKEMEKWVTYPSIISNSNIIKTLKAAIILASKIKIEKNILRLDEYQDFIVKNENIETLLLKDEINWLTKNWLKEFKNWPKNEKPDIIGNNIAWLLFITGQNVQSIMFVSQIKDTLDPFSDNNNFLYFLFYPRLYKEEVSFAIKQCPVDPDLVYAVLRQEVFYNQNTESKDSILRKTCSLKANLANYRNGIVTSLSGYHVGEELTDEWIKYRAKINDDAIFMETIPDEKAKDFIKETVKNYYNIKWIYFKKDSISETLMNLFFAFER
;
A
#
# COMPACT_ATOMS: atom_id res chain seq x y z
N MET A 1 61.27 76.78 18.98
CA MET A 1 60.12 76.93 18.08
C MET A 1 60.39 76.03 16.88
N SER A 2 59.59 75.05 16.49
CA SER A 2 58.30 74.56 16.98
C SER A 2 58.14 73.15 16.41
N TYR A 3 57.86 72.18 17.28
CA TYR A 3 57.26 70.88 16.96
C TYR A 3 55.92 70.83 17.70
N ILE A 4 55.01 69.97 17.24
CA ILE A 4 53.65 69.66 17.76
C ILE A 4 52.54 70.25 16.89
N LEU A 5 51.95 69.41 16.01
CA LEU A 5 50.50 69.33 15.68
C LEU A 5 50.25 68.44 14.45
N VAL A 6 50.58 67.13 14.53
CA VAL A 6 50.06 66.13 13.58
C VAL A 6 49.89 64.79 14.30
N SER A 7 48.84 64.62 15.12
CA SER A 7 48.43 63.25 15.51
C SER A 7 46.95 63.08 15.89
N GLN A 8 46.16 64.14 16.10
CA GLN A 8 44.82 63.98 16.67
C GLN A 8 43.66 63.76 15.68
N THR A 9 43.87 63.85 14.36
CA THR A 9 42.77 63.73 13.38
C THR A 9 42.57 62.33 12.79
N LYS A 10 43.52 61.39 12.96
CA LYS A 10 43.37 60.02 12.43
C LYS A 10 42.60 59.06 13.35
N GLU A 11 42.64 59.24 14.67
CA GLU A 11 41.94 58.32 15.60
C GLU A 11 40.42 58.54 15.65
N SER A 12 39.94 59.76 15.36
CA SER A 12 38.50 60.07 15.36
C SER A 12 37.77 59.43 14.16
N LEU A 13 38.39 59.43 12.98
CA LEU A 13 37.81 58.82 11.77
C LEU A 13 37.70 57.30 11.86
N ILE A 14 38.66 56.63 12.52
CA ILE A 14 38.64 55.18 12.71
C ILE A 14 37.54 54.77 13.71
N LYS A 15 37.32 55.54 14.79
CA LYS A 15 36.24 55.26 15.75
C LYS A 15 34.84 55.42 15.15
N HIS A 16 34.62 56.44 14.31
CA HIS A 16 33.32 56.63 13.66
C HIS A 16 33.06 55.59 12.56
N ALA A 17 34.09 55.16 11.81
CA ALA A 17 33.97 54.08 10.84
C ALA A 17 33.67 52.72 11.49
N LEU A 18 34.28 52.42 12.65
CA LEU A 18 34.00 51.20 13.42
C LEU A 18 32.59 51.18 14.03
N ILE A 19 32.10 52.32 14.53
CA ILE A 19 30.72 52.44 15.06
C ILE A 19 29.69 52.30 13.93
N LEU A 20 29.96 52.84 12.73
CA LEU A 20 29.08 52.67 11.58
C LEU A 20 29.08 51.22 11.07
N LEU A 21 30.22 50.54 11.08
CA LEU A 21 30.29 49.11 10.71
C LEU A 21 29.53 48.22 11.70
N PHE A 22 29.63 48.50 13.00
CA PHE A 22 28.88 47.79 14.04
C PHE A 22 27.36 48.09 14.00
N ALA A 23 26.96 49.31 13.63
CA ALA A 23 25.56 49.66 13.44
C ALA A 23 24.95 49.05 12.16
N VAL A 24 25.73 48.93 11.08
CA VAL A 24 25.28 48.25 9.85
C VAL A 24 25.22 46.73 10.05
N LEU A 25 26.15 46.15 10.82
CA LEU A 25 26.12 44.72 11.15
C LEU A 25 24.99 44.36 12.13
N SER A 26 24.66 45.22 13.10
CA SER A 26 23.54 44.96 14.04
C SER A 26 22.15 45.14 13.43
N VAL A 27 22.01 45.99 12.40
CA VAL A 27 20.76 46.11 11.61
C VAL A 27 20.64 45.00 10.55
N SER A 28 21.75 44.35 10.17
CA SER A 28 21.73 43.24 9.20
C SER A 28 21.26 41.89 9.78
N CYS A 29 21.25 41.71 11.10
CA CYS A 29 20.73 40.50 11.73
C CYS A 29 19.19 40.48 11.86
N SER A 30 18.52 41.63 11.81
CA SER A 30 17.06 41.72 11.91
C SER A 30 16.34 41.77 10.57
N THR A 31 17.05 42.05 9.46
CA THR A 31 16.48 42.02 8.10
C THR A 31 16.47 40.62 7.48
N THR A 32 17.39 39.72 7.88
CA THR A 32 17.39 38.31 7.45
C THR A 32 16.18 37.54 8.00
N PHE A 33 15.73 37.87 9.21
CA PHE A 33 14.55 37.25 9.83
C PHE A 33 13.26 37.54 9.05
N LEU A 34 13.03 38.82 8.70
CA LEU A 34 11.86 39.23 7.90
C LEU A 34 11.90 38.68 6.47
N ALA A 35 13.08 38.40 5.92
CA ALA A 35 13.23 37.79 4.60
C ALA A 35 12.85 36.30 4.61
N SER A 36 13.22 35.56 5.67
CA SER A 36 12.87 34.15 5.85
C SER A 36 11.36 33.95 6.00
N ASP A 37 10.70 34.78 6.81
CA ASP A 37 9.24 34.71 7.00
C ASP A 37 8.47 35.01 5.71
N LYS A 38 8.95 35.98 4.91
CA LYS A 38 8.34 36.29 3.61
C LYS A 38 8.54 35.18 2.58
N LEU A 39 9.70 34.52 2.57
CA LEU A 39 9.96 33.41 1.66
C LEU A 39 9.05 32.22 2.00
N ASN A 40 8.91 31.89 3.28
CA ASN A 40 8.00 30.84 3.77
C ASN A 40 6.53 31.15 3.45
N GLN A 41 6.10 32.40 3.60
CA GLN A 41 4.73 32.81 3.23
C GLN A 41 4.47 32.66 1.73
N LYS A 42 5.43 33.06 0.88
CA LYS A 42 5.31 32.92 -0.56
C LYS A 42 5.24 31.45 -0.97
N GLN A 43 6.14 30.61 -0.46
CA GLN A 43 6.13 29.17 -0.74
C GLN A 43 4.81 28.52 -0.30
N LYS A 44 4.29 28.89 0.87
CA LYS A 44 2.99 28.42 1.36
C LYS A 44 1.84 28.83 0.43
N GLN A 45 1.86 30.06 -0.08
CA GLN A 45 0.83 30.57 -0.99
C GLN A 45 0.93 29.91 -2.38
N ASP A 46 2.14 29.76 -2.92
CA ASP A 46 2.38 29.08 -4.20
C ASP A 46 1.93 27.62 -4.12
N PHE A 47 2.25 26.92 -3.03
CA PHE A 47 1.79 25.55 -2.80
C PHE A 47 0.26 25.44 -2.72
N LYS A 48 -0.39 26.35 -1.99
CA LYS A 48 -1.86 26.40 -1.90
C LYS A 48 -2.49 26.57 -3.28
N MET A 49 -2.00 27.51 -4.09
CA MET A 49 -2.51 27.73 -5.45
C MET A 49 -2.32 26.49 -6.32
N ASN A 50 -1.15 25.84 -6.23
CA ASN A 50 -0.86 24.61 -6.98
C ASN A 50 -1.79 23.46 -6.55
N LEU A 51 -2.14 23.33 -5.27
CA LEU A 51 -3.11 22.33 -4.80
C LEU A 51 -4.54 22.62 -5.29
N GLU A 52 -4.97 23.88 -5.20
CA GLU A 52 -6.29 24.30 -5.67
C GLU A 52 -6.44 24.06 -7.18
N GLU A 53 -5.39 24.36 -7.96
CA GLU A 53 -5.30 24.06 -9.38
C GLU A 53 -5.33 22.55 -9.64
N LEU A 54 -4.46 21.77 -8.96
CA LEU A 54 -4.37 20.32 -9.10
C LEU A 54 -5.72 19.63 -8.85
N PHE A 55 -6.45 20.09 -7.83
CA PHE A 55 -7.73 19.52 -7.45
C PHE A 55 -8.94 20.25 -8.01
N LYS A 56 -8.75 21.14 -9.01
CA LYS A 56 -9.81 21.85 -9.74
C LYS A 56 -10.83 22.51 -8.78
N ASN A 57 -10.36 23.15 -7.72
CA ASN A 57 -11.18 23.79 -6.68
C ASN A 57 -12.13 22.85 -5.91
N LYS A 58 -11.85 21.54 -5.85
CA LYS A 58 -12.60 20.58 -5.01
C LYS A 58 -12.27 20.68 -3.52
N MET A 59 -11.19 21.37 -3.16
CA MET A 59 -10.77 21.55 -1.77
C MET A 59 -11.68 22.56 -1.06
N ILE A 60 -12.11 22.21 0.15
CA ILE A 60 -12.80 23.13 1.07
C ILE A 60 -11.80 23.78 2.03
N GLN A 61 -12.23 24.77 2.82
CA GLN A 61 -11.34 25.48 3.74
C GLN A 61 -10.71 24.53 4.77
N GLU A 62 -11.45 23.55 5.28
CA GLU A 62 -10.91 22.55 6.21
C GLU A 62 -9.74 21.76 5.59
N ASP A 63 -9.75 21.53 4.29
CA ASP A 63 -8.68 20.82 3.59
C ASP A 63 -7.40 21.67 3.49
N LEU A 64 -7.56 22.99 3.33
CA LEU A 64 -6.47 23.95 3.35
C LEU A 64 -5.87 24.11 4.76
N ASP A 65 -6.70 23.92 5.79
CA ASP A 65 -6.27 23.91 7.18
C ASP A 65 -5.45 22.63 7.48
N ILE A 66 -5.82 21.48 6.92
CA ILE A 66 -5.02 20.24 6.95
C ILE A 66 -3.66 20.45 6.26
N ALA A 67 -3.65 21.07 5.07
CA ALA A 67 -2.40 21.38 4.37
C ALA A 67 -1.50 22.32 5.20
N THR A 68 -2.10 23.34 5.83
CA THR A 68 -1.39 24.29 6.69
C THR A 68 -0.78 23.62 7.93
N THR A 69 -1.55 22.78 8.61
CA THR A 69 -1.10 22.09 9.84
C THR A 69 -0.02 21.07 9.53
N THR A 70 -0.12 20.38 8.39
CA THR A 70 0.97 19.53 7.85
C THR A 70 2.26 20.33 7.68
N TYR A 71 2.20 21.52 7.07
CA TYR A 71 3.38 22.38 6.91
C TYR A 71 3.97 22.82 8.26
N GLN A 72 3.12 23.14 9.24
CA GLN A 72 3.58 23.51 10.58
C GLN A 72 4.30 22.37 11.29
N VAL A 73 3.83 21.12 11.15
CA VAL A 73 4.56 19.94 11.68
C VAL A 73 5.96 19.86 11.05
N LEU A 74 6.06 19.95 9.72
CA LEU A 74 7.34 19.89 9.02
C LEU A 74 8.26 21.05 9.44
N SER A 75 7.71 22.25 9.57
CA SER A 75 8.43 23.42 10.07
C SER A 75 8.96 23.20 11.48
N ALA A 76 8.23 22.53 12.37
CA ALA A 76 8.75 22.22 13.71
C ALA A 76 9.99 21.32 13.67
N PHE A 77 10.05 20.36 12.74
CA PHE A 77 11.24 19.51 12.56
C PHE A 77 12.43 20.27 11.94
N GLU A 78 12.20 21.14 10.96
CA GLU A 78 13.27 22.00 10.43
C GLU A 78 13.80 22.97 11.51
N GLU A 79 12.93 23.47 12.40
CA GLU A 79 13.33 24.34 13.51
C GLU A 79 14.14 23.57 14.57
N ILE A 80 13.85 22.28 14.81
CA ILE A 80 14.72 21.41 15.62
C ILE A 80 16.09 21.27 14.95
N LYS A 81 16.14 21.03 13.64
CA LYS A 81 17.38 20.89 12.89
C LYS A 81 18.25 22.16 12.95
N ASP A 82 17.61 23.32 12.88
CA ASP A 82 18.22 24.64 13.07
C ASP A 82 18.61 24.97 14.52
N SER A 83 18.37 24.07 15.48
CA SER A 83 18.59 24.27 16.91
C SER A 83 17.73 25.37 17.56
N LYS A 84 16.57 25.68 16.96
CA LYS A 84 15.59 26.65 17.50
C LYS A 84 14.52 25.93 18.31
N PHE A 85 14.95 25.19 19.33
CA PHE A 85 14.11 24.22 20.02
C PHE A 85 12.89 24.84 20.72
N GLU A 86 12.99 26.05 21.28
CA GLU A 86 11.84 26.73 21.89
C GLU A 86 10.73 27.04 20.88
N PHE A 87 11.12 27.42 19.65
CA PHE A 87 10.18 27.73 18.59
C PHE A 87 9.50 26.46 18.06
N ALA A 88 10.27 25.39 17.84
CA ALA A 88 9.72 24.08 17.51
C ALA A 88 8.73 23.59 18.58
N ASN A 89 9.10 23.70 19.85
CA ASN A 89 8.26 23.31 20.98
C ASN A 89 6.92 24.05 20.99
N ARG A 90 6.95 25.38 20.75
CA ARG A 90 5.75 26.21 20.66
C ARG A 90 4.86 25.80 19.49
N ILE A 91 5.42 25.63 18.28
CA ILE A 91 4.64 25.20 17.11
C ILE A 91 3.95 23.86 17.40
N SER A 92 4.72 22.88 17.91
CA SER A 92 4.20 21.56 18.23
C SER A 92 3.11 21.60 19.29
N LYS A 93 3.27 22.44 20.32
CA LYS A 93 2.24 22.67 21.35
C LYS A 93 0.96 23.23 20.72
N ASP A 94 1.06 24.27 19.91
CA ASP A 94 -0.10 24.89 19.26
C ASP A 94 -0.86 23.89 18.38
N LEU A 95 -0.13 23.02 17.66
CA LEU A 95 -0.70 21.93 16.87
C LEU A 95 -1.44 20.90 17.74
N LEU A 96 -0.88 20.48 18.87
CA LEU A 96 -1.53 19.54 19.79
C LEU A 96 -2.82 20.11 20.39
N TYR A 97 -2.91 21.43 20.56
CA TYR A 97 -4.12 22.13 20.99
C TYR A 97 -5.12 22.47 19.87
N THR A 98 -4.75 22.22 18.61
CA THR A 98 -5.65 22.44 17.47
C THR A 98 -6.58 21.24 17.31
N LYS A 99 -7.88 21.49 17.22
CA LYS A 99 -8.89 20.43 17.10
C LYS A 99 -8.99 19.89 15.67
N GLY A 100 -9.23 18.58 15.55
CA GLY A 100 -9.69 17.98 14.29
C GLY A 100 -8.58 17.64 13.30
N LEU A 101 -7.33 17.55 13.77
CA LEU A 101 -6.21 17.05 12.99
C LEU A 101 -6.26 15.51 12.87
N SER A 102 -5.52 14.95 11.92
CA SER A 102 -5.34 13.50 11.83
C SER A 102 -4.52 12.98 13.01
N ASN A 103 -4.67 11.68 13.29
CA ASN A 103 -3.91 11.02 14.34
C ASN A 103 -2.39 11.12 14.10
N SER A 104 -1.95 10.96 12.86
CA SER A 104 -0.54 11.05 12.47
C SER A 104 0.01 12.46 12.63
N ILE A 105 -0.77 13.51 12.31
CA ILE A 105 -0.37 14.91 12.59
C ILE A 105 -0.17 15.12 14.09
N TYR A 106 -1.08 14.63 14.94
CA TYR A 106 -0.90 14.70 16.39
C TYR A 106 0.33 13.92 16.85
N LYS A 107 0.55 12.72 16.31
CA LYS A 107 1.69 11.87 16.63
C LYS A 107 3.01 12.58 16.29
N PHE A 108 3.14 13.14 15.10
CA PHE A 108 4.36 13.84 14.69
C PHE A 108 4.54 15.19 15.41
N ALA A 109 3.47 15.92 15.71
CA ALA A 109 3.55 17.10 16.56
C ALA A 109 4.05 16.72 17.98
N PHE A 110 3.57 15.61 18.53
CA PHE A 110 4.02 15.11 19.83
C PHE A 110 5.49 14.67 19.81
N LYS A 111 5.96 14.04 18.73
CA LYS A 111 7.37 13.71 18.52
C LYS A 111 8.25 14.97 18.51
N ALA A 112 7.90 15.95 17.68
CA ALA A 112 8.63 17.22 17.61
C ALA A 112 8.64 17.96 18.97
N TYR A 113 7.51 17.96 19.69
CA TYR A 113 7.44 18.53 21.04
C TYR A 113 8.39 17.82 22.03
N SER A 114 8.40 16.48 22.01
CA SER A 114 9.21 15.67 22.92
C SER A 114 10.69 15.82 22.65
N ILE A 115 11.10 15.73 21.38
CA ILE A 115 12.50 15.89 20.96
C ILE A 115 13.00 17.30 21.29
N SER A 116 12.23 18.35 20.96
CA SER A 116 12.61 19.73 21.28
C SER A 116 12.71 19.98 22.79
N SER A 117 11.78 19.43 23.59
CA SER A 117 11.83 19.53 25.05
C SER A 117 13.10 18.90 25.64
N ILE A 118 13.47 17.72 25.13
CA ILE A 118 14.68 17.02 25.55
C ILE A 118 15.95 17.78 25.17
N LEU A 119 16.01 18.31 23.95
CA LEU A 119 17.18 19.07 23.50
C LEU A 119 17.33 20.38 24.29
N LEU A 120 16.22 21.04 24.64
CA LEU A 120 16.23 22.20 25.56
C LEU A 120 16.73 21.83 26.96
N LEU A 121 16.31 20.69 27.49
CA LEU A 121 16.81 20.19 28.77
C LEU A 121 18.31 19.89 28.69
N ASN A 122 18.75 19.27 27.60
CA ASN A 122 20.16 18.94 27.38
C ASN A 122 21.04 20.19 27.32
N GLU A 123 20.60 21.25 26.64
CA GLU A 123 21.31 22.55 26.66
C GLU A 123 21.41 23.12 28.07
N LYS A 124 20.36 22.99 28.90
CA LYS A 124 20.39 23.46 30.30
C LYS A 124 21.29 22.61 31.19
N ILE A 125 21.32 21.28 31.00
CA ILE A 125 22.15 20.34 31.76
C ILE A 125 23.63 20.47 31.38
N SER A 126 23.96 20.67 30.10
CA SER A 126 25.35 20.92 29.70
C SER A 126 25.96 22.14 30.41
N ASN A 127 25.11 23.06 30.87
CA ASN A 127 25.49 24.26 31.62
C ASN A 127 25.45 24.07 33.16
N LYS A 128 24.90 22.97 33.68
CA LYS A 128 24.73 22.71 35.12
C LYS A 128 24.90 21.22 35.39
N ASN A 129 25.88 20.81 36.20
CA ASN A 129 26.12 19.41 36.65
C ASN A 129 24.88 18.79 37.36
N MET A 130 23.80 18.49 36.62
CA MET A 130 22.48 18.08 37.12
C MET A 130 22.02 16.74 36.50
N SER A 131 22.95 15.87 36.10
CA SER A 131 22.63 14.66 35.32
C SER A 131 21.87 13.56 36.07
N ASN A 132 21.60 13.69 37.37
CA ASN A 132 21.20 12.53 38.18
C ASN A 132 19.69 12.39 38.50
N ASP A 133 18.83 13.35 38.14
CA ASP A 133 17.44 13.39 38.62
C ASP A 133 16.35 13.34 37.52
N ILE A 134 16.68 13.03 36.26
CA ILE A 134 15.66 12.96 35.18
C ILE A 134 15.30 11.50 34.90
N ASP A 135 14.17 11.06 35.47
CA ASP A 135 13.53 9.78 35.13
C ASP A 135 12.40 9.94 34.08
N PHE A 136 11.98 8.81 33.50
CA PHE A 136 10.92 8.76 32.48
C PHE A 136 9.61 9.40 32.94
N PHE A 137 9.18 9.07 34.15
CA PHE A 137 7.89 9.48 34.68
C PHE A 137 7.88 10.98 34.97
N SER A 138 8.97 11.52 35.51
CA SER A 138 9.18 12.95 35.71
C SER A 138 9.08 13.70 34.38
N PHE A 139 9.76 13.22 33.34
CA PHE A 139 9.70 13.82 32.01
C PHE A 139 8.28 13.77 31.43
N GLN A 140 7.64 12.61 31.43
CA GLN A 140 6.29 12.43 30.91
C GLN A 140 5.25 13.24 31.70
N ASN A 141 5.37 13.30 33.03
CA ASN A 141 4.48 14.09 33.89
C ASN A 141 4.56 15.57 33.55
N ASN A 142 5.77 16.11 33.38
CA ASN A 142 5.96 17.50 32.94
C ASN A 142 5.33 17.75 31.56
N GLN A 143 5.42 16.79 30.63
CA GLN A 143 4.72 16.91 29.35
C GLN A 143 3.20 16.87 29.53
N CYS A 144 2.65 15.99 30.38
CA CYS A 144 1.22 15.93 30.68
C CYS A 144 0.74 17.21 31.37
N GLU A 145 1.49 17.80 32.31
CA GLU A 145 1.12 19.08 32.94
C GLU A 145 0.85 20.18 31.89
N ILE A 146 1.57 20.13 30.77
CA ILE A 146 1.44 21.10 29.68
C ILE A 146 0.43 20.64 28.61
N LEU A 147 0.30 19.34 28.37
CA LEU A 147 -0.38 18.80 27.18
C LEU A 147 -1.57 17.87 27.47
N CYS A 148 -1.78 17.39 28.69
CA CYS A 148 -2.83 16.40 29.00
C CYS A 148 -4.23 16.87 28.58
N ASP A 149 -4.46 18.19 28.61
CA ASP A 149 -5.72 18.76 28.19
C ASP A 149 -5.87 19.02 26.69
N SER A 150 -4.77 18.92 25.94
CA SER A 150 -4.73 19.11 24.49
C SER A 150 -5.52 18.02 23.75
N TYR A 151 -6.07 18.36 22.58
CA TYR A 151 -6.79 17.40 21.75
C TYR A 151 -5.87 16.28 21.27
N GLY A 152 -4.64 16.63 20.89
CA GLY A 152 -3.64 15.69 20.40
C GLY A 152 -3.26 14.66 21.45
N TRP A 153 -2.96 15.07 22.69
CA TRP A 153 -2.66 14.12 23.76
C TRP A 153 -3.83 13.18 24.03
N LYS A 154 -5.05 13.71 24.16
CA LYS A 154 -6.27 12.90 24.39
C LYS A 154 -6.53 11.92 23.25
N SER A 155 -6.29 12.31 22.00
CA SER A 155 -6.44 11.43 20.83
C SER A 155 -5.40 10.32 20.85
N LEU A 156 -4.12 10.66 21.01
CA LEU A 156 -3.03 9.68 21.05
C LEU A 156 -3.17 8.72 22.23
N ALA A 157 -3.55 9.20 23.42
CA ALA A 157 -3.73 8.33 24.59
C ALA A 157 -4.86 7.32 24.40
N ARG A 158 -5.88 7.66 23.59
CA ARG A 158 -6.98 6.75 23.24
C ARG A 158 -6.60 5.80 22.11
N ASP A 159 -5.98 6.31 21.06
CA ASP A 159 -5.85 5.60 19.79
C ASP A 159 -4.48 4.90 19.64
N ASP A 160 -3.43 5.42 20.29
CA ASP A 160 -2.05 4.94 20.28
C ASP A 160 -1.41 5.00 21.70
N SER A 161 -2.08 4.39 22.69
CA SER A 161 -1.65 4.42 24.09
C SER A 161 -0.24 3.87 24.34
N SER A 162 0.26 3.00 23.45
CA SER A 162 1.63 2.48 23.48
C SER A 162 2.69 3.58 23.42
N LEU A 163 2.40 4.72 22.79
CA LEU A 163 3.30 5.88 22.72
C LEU A 163 3.62 6.47 24.10
N PHE A 164 2.77 6.23 25.10
CA PHE A 164 2.96 6.73 26.47
C PHE A 164 3.67 5.72 27.38
N THR A 165 4.20 4.65 26.83
CA THR A 165 5.02 3.68 27.57
C THR A 165 6.51 4.02 27.45
N PRO A 166 7.35 3.56 28.39
CA PRO A 166 8.80 3.61 28.25
C PRO A 166 9.30 3.15 26.87
N GLU A 167 8.81 2.00 26.41
CA GLU A 167 9.20 1.42 25.13
C GLU A 167 8.72 2.27 23.95
N GLY A 168 7.47 2.75 23.98
CA GLY A 168 6.95 3.65 22.95
C GLY A 168 7.74 4.95 22.83
N TYR A 169 8.23 5.50 23.95
CA TYR A 169 9.15 6.64 23.87
C TYR A 169 10.47 6.26 23.23
N LYS A 170 11.06 5.13 23.62
CA LYS A 170 12.36 4.70 23.14
C LYS A 170 12.34 4.34 21.64
N GLU A 171 11.35 3.56 21.23
CA GLU A 171 11.26 2.98 19.88
C GLU A 171 10.55 3.91 18.89
N GLU A 172 9.57 4.71 19.33
CA GLU A 172 8.78 5.54 18.40
C GLU A 172 9.02 7.05 18.53
N ILE A 173 9.02 7.60 19.75
CA ILE A 173 9.06 9.07 19.95
C ILE A 173 10.48 9.61 19.87
N LEU A 174 11.43 8.91 20.48
CA LEU A 174 12.84 9.26 20.65
C LEU A 174 13.74 8.26 19.93
N SER A 175 13.26 7.69 18.83
CA SER A 175 14.04 6.75 18.03
C SER A 175 15.28 7.43 17.46
N ASP A 176 16.33 6.65 17.24
CA ASP A 176 17.59 7.17 16.71
C ASP A 176 17.40 7.76 15.30
N ASP A 177 16.47 7.20 14.52
CA ASP A 177 16.10 7.71 13.20
C ASP A 177 15.58 9.15 13.28
N PHE A 178 14.72 9.49 14.25
CA PHE A 178 14.22 10.85 14.39
C PHE A 178 15.31 11.85 14.75
N PHE A 179 16.25 11.48 15.61
CA PHE A 179 17.42 12.31 15.92
C PHE A 179 18.33 12.47 14.70
N ALA A 180 18.52 11.41 13.91
CA ALA A 180 19.24 11.47 12.64
C ALA A 180 18.57 12.42 11.63
N PHE A 181 17.24 12.39 11.49
CA PHE A 181 16.50 13.28 10.57
C PHE A 181 16.66 14.77 10.91
N VAL A 182 16.70 15.10 12.20
CA VAL A 182 16.94 16.49 12.63
C VAL A 182 18.42 16.82 12.77
N ASN A 183 19.32 15.92 12.36
CA ASN A 183 20.77 16.09 12.47
C ASN A 183 21.22 16.51 13.88
N LYS A 184 20.70 15.81 14.90
CA LYS A 184 21.08 15.99 16.31
C LYS A 184 21.54 14.66 16.89
N GLN A 185 22.52 14.72 17.77
CA GLN A 185 22.88 13.56 18.58
C GLN A 185 21.81 13.35 19.64
N LYS A 186 21.32 12.11 19.75
CA LYS A 186 20.46 11.71 20.87
C LYS A 186 21.26 11.83 22.17
N PRO A 187 20.79 12.61 23.16
CA PRO A 187 21.52 12.77 24.41
C PRO A 187 21.80 11.42 25.10
N GLU A 188 23.04 11.20 25.52
CA GLU A 188 23.51 9.91 26.06
C GLU A 188 22.75 9.49 27.33
N TRP A 189 22.31 10.45 28.15
CA TRP A 189 21.53 10.19 29.36
C TRP A 189 20.11 9.67 29.08
N ILE A 190 19.67 9.64 27.82
CA ILE A 190 18.43 8.99 27.39
C ILE A 190 18.65 7.49 27.16
N SER A 191 19.89 7.06 26.89
CA SER A 191 20.22 5.66 26.69
C SER A 191 20.35 4.96 28.04
N GLU A 192 19.45 4.01 28.29
CA GLU A 192 19.41 3.10 29.45
C GLU A 192 18.98 3.69 30.80
N SER A 193 19.48 4.86 31.25
CA SER A 193 19.19 5.35 32.61
C SER A 193 17.76 5.85 32.86
N ILE A 194 17.08 6.40 31.85
CA ILE A 194 15.66 6.80 31.96
C ILE A 194 14.75 5.57 32.18
N TYR A 195 15.20 4.40 31.73
CA TYR A 195 14.41 3.17 31.64
C TYR A 195 14.83 2.12 32.68
N LEU A 196 16.03 2.25 33.25
CA LEU A 196 16.52 1.47 34.38
C LEU A 196 16.21 2.19 35.70
N ASP A 197 15.00 2.01 36.25
CA ASP A 197 14.91 1.85 37.70
C ASP A 197 13.61 1.16 38.15
N GLN A 198 13.80 0.04 38.87
CA GLN A 198 13.01 -0.68 39.88
C GLN A 198 11.47 -0.89 39.75
N HIS A 199 10.74 -0.08 38.97
CA HIS A 199 9.30 -0.24 38.75
C HIS A 199 8.94 -1.17 37.60
N VAL A 200 9.91 -1.64 36.81
CA VAL A 200 9.69 -2.66 35.77
C VAL A 200 9.03 -3.91 36.34
N ALA A 201 9.33 -4.30 37.60
CA ALA A 201 8.65 -5.43 38.25
C ALA A 201 7.16 -5.15 38.56
N ALA A 202 6.83 -3.94 39.02
CA ALA A 202 5.46 -3.53 39.34
C ALA A 202 4.62 -3.26 38.08
N TYR A 203 5.21 -2.61 37.08
CA TYR A 203 4.61 -2.37 35.77
C TYR A 203 4.43 -3.67 34.98
N ASN A 204 5.43 -4.57 34.96
CA ASN A 204 5.27 -5.89 34.35
C ASN A 204 4.23 -6.75 35.09
N SER A 205 4.05 -6.57 36.40
CA SER A 205 2.95 -7.18 37.15
C SER A 205 1.59 -6.59 36.76
N TYR A 206 1.49 -5.27 36.55
CA TYR A 206 0.27 -4.59 36.10
C TYR A 206 -0.11 -4.95 34.65
N ILE A 207 0.85 -4.93 33.73
CA ILE A 207 0.68 -5.35 32.33
C ILE A 207 0.37 -6.85 32.24
N LYS A 208 1.03 -7.72 33.04
CA LYS A 208 0.65 -9.14 33.11
C LYS A 208 -0.81 -9.32 33.53
N ASN A 209 -1.35 -8.48 34.43
CA ASN A 209 -2.74 -8.55 34.84
C ASN A 209 -3.71 -7.98 33.79
N LEU A 210 -3.32 -6.98 33.01
CA LEU A 210 -4.08 -6.46 31.87
C LEU A 210 -4.12 -7.47 30.70
N ILE A 211 -2.98 -8.05 30.34
CA ILE A 211 -2.89 -9.07 29.29
C ILE A 211 -3.62 -10.36 29.70
N LYS A 212 -3.65 -10.72 31.00
CA LYS A 212 -4.48 -11.83 31.49
C LYS A 212 -5.98 -11.62 31.29
N ASN A 213 -6.42 -10.37 31.17
CA ASN A 213 -7.81 -10.01 30.93
C ASN A 213 -8.12 -9.90 29.42
N GLU A 214 -7.18 -9.47 28.58
CA GLU A 214 -7.38 -9.39 27.12
C GLU A 214 -7.17 -10.72 26.38
N ASN A 215 -6.32 -11.62 26.89
CA ASN A 215 -6.13 -12.95 26.28
C ASN A 215 -7.29 -13.94 26.54
N SER A 216 -8.43 -13.46 27.06
CA SER A 216 -9.66 -14.25 27.18
C SER A 216 -10.62 -14.07 26.00
N SER A 217 -10.30 -13.26 24.99
CA SER A 217 -11.25 -12.93 23.91
C SER A 217 -10.73 -13.05 22.47
N VAL A 218 -9.48 -13.51 22.24
CA VAL A 218 -8.93 -13.64 20.88
C VAL A 218 -8.18 -14.97 20.70
N SER A 219 -8.86 -16.09 20.93
CA SER A 219 -8.40 -17.40 20.44
C SER A 219 -9.54 -18.35 20.06
N ASP A 220 -10.64 -17.83 19.54
CA ASP A 220 -11.70 -18.64 18.92
C ASP A 220 -12.07 -18.04 17.56
N LEU A 221 -11.18 -18.22 16.59
CA LEU A 221 -11.50 -18.08 15.17
C LEU A 221 -11.70 -19.49 14.60
N HIS A 222 -12.95 -19.92 14.68
CA HIS A 222 -13.62 -20.99 13.94
C HIS A 222 -12.75 -22.11 13.37
N LEU A 223 -12.62 -23.18 14.16
CA LEU A 223 -12.34 -24.54 13.70
C LEU A 223 -13.60 -25.43 13.74
N GLU A 224 -14.78 -24.81 13.63
CA GLU A 224 -16.06 -25.50 13.47
C GLU A 224 -16.54 -25.36 12.02
N LYS A 225 -16.16 -26.31 11.14
CA LYS A 225 -16.92 -26.74 9.93
C LYS A 225 -16.25 -27.83 9.07
N LEU A 226 -15.38 -28.67 9.62
CA LEU A 226 -14.67 -29.68 8.81
C LEU A 226 -15.47 -30.95 8.47
N GLU A 227 -16.61 -31.21 9.13
CA GLU A 227 -17.37 -32.44 8.84
C GLU A 227 -18.25 -32.32 7.58
N ASP A 228 -18.84 -31.16 7.29
CA ASP A 228 -19.69 -30.96 6.10
C ASP A 228 -18.88 -30.81 4.80
N GLN A 229 -17.69 -30.21 4.86
CA GLN A 229 -16.81 -29.96 3.71
C GLN A 229 -16.44 -31.27 2.98
N SER A 230 -16.19 -32.33 3.77
CA SER A 230 -15.77 -33.65 3.25
C SER A 230 -16.79 -34.31 2.31
N SER A 231 -18.08 -33.98 2.47
CA SER A 231 -19.15 -34.53 1.65
C SER A 231 -19.28 -33.80 0.31
N ILE A 232 -19.08 -32.49 0.31
CA ILE A 232 -19.13 -31.63 -0.87
C ILE A 232 -17.94 -31.94 -1.79
N ASP A 233 -16.74 -32.07 -1.21
CA ASP A 233 -15.53 -32.43 -1.96
C ASP A 233 -15.69 -33.77 -2.70
N LYS A 234 -16.42 -34.72 -2.10
CA LYS A 234 -16.70 -36.02 -2.74
C LYS A 234 -17.69 -35.90 -3.91
N GLU A 235 -18.76 -35.12 -3.76
CA GLU A 235 -19.73 -34.86 -4.85
C GLU A 235 -19.05 -34.16 -6.04
N GLU A 236 -18.15 -33.20 -5.79
CA GLU A 236 -17.36 -32.52 -6.82
C GLU A 236 -16.47 -33.50 -7.60
N VAL A 237 -15.72 -34.34 -6.88
CA VAL A 237 -14.86 -35.37 -7.47
C VAL A 237 -15.68 -36.36 -8.30
N ASP A 238 -16.84 -36.80 -7.80
CA ASP A 238 -17.73 -37.70 -8.53
C ASP A 238 -18.31 -37.04 -9.79
N ALA A 239 -18.63 -35.74 -9.75
CA ALA A 239 -19.11 -34.98 -10.89
C ALA A 239 -18.04 -34.82 -11.97
N LEU A 240 -16.80 -34.51 -11.58
CA LEU A 240 -15.65 -34.41 -12.49
C LEU A 240 -15.25 -35.77 -13.06
N PHE A 241 -15.27 -36.83 -12.26
CA PHE A 241 -15.02 -38.19 -12.74
C PHE A 241 -16.08 -38.64 -13.75
N SER A 242 -17.35 -38.33 -13.48
CA SER A 242 -18.44 -38.57 -14.42
C SER A 242 -18.22 -37.80 -15.73
N PHE A 243 -17.75 -36.55 -15.67
CA PHE A 243 -17.39 -35.77 -16.86
C PHE A 243 -16.28 -36.44 -17.68
N VAL A 244 -15.18 -36.82 -17.02
CA VAL A 244 -14.02 -37.48 -17.65
C VAL A 244 -14.39 -38.81 -18.32
N ASN A 245 -15.36 -39.54 -17.77
CA ASN A 245 -15.84 -40.79 -18.35
C ASN A 245 -16.90 -40.61 -19.44
N GLY A 246 -17.27 -39.38 -19.80
CA GLY A 246 -18.29 -39.09 -20.80
C GLY A 246 -19.73 -39.23 -20.28
N GLU A 247 -19.94 -39.39 -18.98
CA GLU A 247 -21.25 -39.41 -18.33
C GLU A 247 -21.79 -37.98 -18.13
N PHE A 248 -21.86 -37.20 -19.21
CA PHE A 248 -22.12 -35.75 -19.16
C PHE A 248 -23.46 -35.39 -18.51
N THR A 249 -24.49 -36.21 -18.70
CA THR A 249 -25.81 -35.98 -18.07
C THR A 249 -25.71 -36.09 -16.54
N LYS A 250 -25.03 -37.12 -16.03
CA LYS A 250 -24.84 -37.32 -14.58
C LYS A 250 -23.97 -36.21 -13.99
N SER A 251 -22.85 -35.89 -14.66
CA SER A 251 -21.96 -34.79 -14.25
C SER A 251 -22.72 -33.46 -14.11
N LYS A 252 -23.53 -33.08 -15.11
CA LYS A 252 -24.38 -31.89 -15.03
C LYS A 252 -25.36 -31.92 -13.87
N THR A 253 -26.05 -33.04 -13.65
CA THR A 253 -27.02 -33.16 -12.56
C THR A 253 -26.36 -32.92 -11.20
N ILE A 254 -25.16 -33.47 -10.98
CA ILE A 254 -24.42 -33.27 -9.72
C ILE A 254 -23.97 -31.81 -9.60
N PHE A 255 -23.30 -31.25 -10.62
CA PHE A 255 -22.86 -29.86 -10.58
C PHE A 255 -24.00 -28.84 -10.46
N LEU A 256 -25.17 -29.10 -11.06
CA LEU A 256 -26.35 -28.25 -10.89
C LEU A 256 -26.83 -28.27 -9.44
N SER A 257 -26.89 -29.45 -8.83
CA SER A 257 -27.26 -29.58 -7.42
C SER A 257 -26.28 -28.86 -6.50
N LEU A 258 -24.97 -28.99 -6.76
CA LEU A 258 -23.92 -28.28 -6.02
C LEU A 258 -24.06 -26.75 -6.17
N ALA A 259 -24.33 -26.27 -7.38
CA ALA A 259 -24.52 -24.84 -7.64
C ALA A 259 -25.77 -24.26 -6.95
N GLU A 260 -26.84 -25.06 -6.80
CA GLU A 260 -28.05 -24.67 -6.08
C GLU A 260 -27.87 -24.68 -4.56
N LYS A 261 -27.04 -25.60 -4.04
CA LYS A 261 -26.72 -25.70 -2.59
C LYS A 261 -25.71 -24.65 -2.13
N SER A 262 -24.75 -24.28 -2.98
CA SER A 262 -23.65 -23.38 -2.60
C SER A 262 -24.09 -21.92 -2.53
N SER A 263 -23.77 -21.25 -1.43
CA SER A 263 -23.88 -19.79 -1.31
C SER A 263 -22.62 -19.05 -1.75
N ASN A 264 -21.53 -19.77 -2.01
CA ASN A 264 -20.24 -19.21 -2.39
C ASN A 264 -20.20 -18.90 -3.90
N PRO A 265 -20.09 -17.64 -4.33
CA PRO A 265 -20.02 -17.29 -5.75
C PRO A 265 -18.83 -17.93 -6.48
N GLN A 266 -17.71 -18.15 -5.79
CA GLN A 266 -16.54 -18.78 -6.37
C GLN A 266 -16.83 -20.23 -6.79
N GLU A 267 -17.41 -21.03 -5.90
CA GLU A 267 -17.82 -22.42 -6.18
C GLU A 267 -18.84 -22.48 -7.32
N ARG A 268 -19.88 -21.64 -7.27
CA ARG A 268 -20.90 -21.58 -8.33
C ARG A 268 -20.30 -21.28 -9.70
N ALA A 269 -19.29 -20.40 -9.78
CA ALA A 269 -18.58 -20.14 -11.03
C ALA A 269 -17.87 -21.39 -11.57
N ILE A 270 -17.25 -22.21 -10.70
CA ILE A 270 -16.62 -23.50 -11.07
C ILE A 270 -17.66 -24.45 -11.65
N TYR A 271 -18.76 -24.63 -10.94
CA TYR A 271 -19.80 -25.58 -11.34
C TYR A 271 -20.46 -25.19 -12.65
N TYR A 272 -20.78 -23.90 -12.84
CA TYR A 272 -21.36 -23.42 -14.09
C TYR A 272 -20.40 -23.58 -15.27
N TYR A 273 -19.09 -23.44 -15.07
CA TYR A 273 -18.12 -23.75 -16.13
C TYR A 273 -18.21 -25.22 -16.54
N TRP A 274 -18.17 -26.16 -15.58
CA TRP A 274 -18.24 -27.59 -15.89
C TRP A 274 -19.59 -28.02 -16.48
N ILE A 275 -20.70 -27.41 -16.05
CA ILE A 275 -22.01 -27.61 -16.70
C ILE A 275 -21.96 -27.14 -18.16
N GLY A 276 -21.38 -25.97 -18.43
CA GLY A 276 -21.16 -25.45 -19.78
C GLY A 276 -20.34 -26.41 -20.63
N ARG A 277 -19.21 -26.90 -20.10
CA ARG A 277 -18.35 -27.91 -20.74
C ARG A 277 -19.12 -29.19 -21.10
N ALA A 278 -20.00 -29.67 -20.21
CA ALA A 278 -20.78 -30.87 -20.44
C ALA A 278 -21.85 -30.67 -21.53
N TYR A 279 -22.47 -29.50 -21.61
CA TYR A 279 -23.34 -29.14 -22.74
C TYR A 279 -22.58 -29.02 -24.06
N THR A 280 -21.37 -28.47 -24.05
CA THR A 280 -20.49 -28.44 -25.24
C THR A 280 -20.19 -29.85 -25.74
N ALA A 281 -19.85 -30.78 -24.84
CA ALA A 281 -19.59 -32.17 -25.20
C ALA A 281 -20.81 -32.89 -25.80
N GLU A 282 -22.03 -32.52 -25.37
CA GLU A 282 -23.30 -32.96 -25.95
C GLU A 282 -23.72 -32.20 -27.22
N LYS A 283 -22.88 -31.29 -27.75
CA LYS A 283 -23.16 -30.42 -28.91
C LYS A 283 -24.36 -29.48 -28.73
N LYS A 284 -24.70 -29.11 -27.50
CA LYS A 284 -25.77 -28.16 -27.14
C LYS A 284 -25.18 -26.77 -26.88
N ASN A 285 -24.76 -26.10 -27.94
CA ASN A 285 -23.96 -24.86 -27.85
C ASN A 285 -24.69 -23.69 -27.18
N GLU A 286 -25.99 -23.53 -27.40
CA GLU A 286 -26.78 -22.44 -26.78
C GLU A 286 -26.88 -22.60 -25.26
N ASP A 287 -27.15 -23.83 -24.79
CA ASP A 287 -27.16 -24.15 -23.37
C ASP A 287 -25.76 -23.96 -22.76
N ALA A 288 -24.71 -24.42 -23.45
CA ALA A 288 -23.33 -24.25 -23.02
C ALA A 288 -22.99 -22.76 -22.82
N ARG A 289 -23.32 -21.92 -23.82
CA ARG A 289 -23.09 -20.47 -23.79
C ARG A 289 -23.77 -19.83 -22.58
N LYS A 290 -25.01 -20.21 -22.28
CA LYS A 290 -25.74 -19.72 -21.10
C LYS A 290 -24.98 -19.98 -19.80
N TYR A 291 -24.43 -21.18 -19.63
CA TYR A 291 -23.71 -21.54 -18.41
C TYR A 291 -22.31 -20.94 -18.33
N PHE A 292 -21.61 -20.80 -19.45
CA PHE A 292 -20.35 -20.05 -19.48
C PHE A 292 -20.54 -18.58 -19.09
N VAL A 293 -21.59 -17.91 -19.59
CA VAL A 293 -21.92 -16.54 -19.16
C VAL A 293 -22.27 -16.48 -17.67
N LYS A 294 -23.04 -17.45 -17.15
CA LYS A 294 -23.31 -17.54 -15.71
C LYS A 294 -22.02 -17.69 -14.90
N SER A 295 -21.08 -18.53 -15.33
CA SER A 295 -19.80 -18.72 -14.65
C SER A 295 -19.05 -17.40 -14.47
N GLY A 296 -18.95 -16.59 -15.53
CA GLY A 296 -18.34 -15.27 -15.46
C GLY A 296 -19.08 -14.30 -14.55
N ILE A 297 -20.41 -14.26 -14.60
CA ILE A 297 -21.23 -13.35 -13.78
C ILE A 297 -21.11 -13.68 -12.29
N GLU A 298 -21.03 -14.96 -11.92
CA GLU A 298 -20.95 -15.35 -10.50
C GLU A 298 -19.62 -14.95 -9.86
N ASN A 299 -18.50 -15.07 -10.57
CA ASN A 299 -17.20 -14.65 -10.05
C ASN A 299 -16.32 -14.05 -11.16
N PRO A 300 -16.53 -12.76 -11.49
CA PRO A 300 -15.72 -12.04 -12.45
C PRO A 300 -14.23 -12.10 -12.07
N LEU A 301 -13.36 -12.20 -13.08
CA LEU A 301 -11.90 -12.37 -12.91
C LEU A 301 -11.41 -13.68 -12.29
N SER A 302 -12.32 -14.62 -11.98
CA SER A 302 -11.92 -15.97 -11.64
C SER A 302 -11.24 -16.66 -12.83
N LEU A 303 -10.56 -17.78 -12.54
CA LEU A 303 -10.03 -18.66 -13.59
C LEU A 303 -11.15 -19.07 -14.56
N TYR A 304 -12.33 -19.44 -14.02
CA TYR A 304 -13.43 -19.95 -14.82
C TYR A 304 -14.17 -18.88 -15.60
N ASP A 305 -14.11 -17.61 -15.22
CA ASP A 305 -14.56 -16.52 -16.07
C ASP A 305 -13.69 -16.43 -17.35
N ALA A 306 -12.37 -16.53 -17.21
CA ALA A 306 -11.46 -16.53 -18.35
C ALA A 306 -11.63 -17.80 -19.22
N LEU A 307 -11.66 -18.99 -18.61
CA LEU A 307 -11.87 -20.23 -19.34
C LEU A 307 -13.24 -20.25 -20.05
N SER A 308 -14.31 -19.77 -19.40
CA SER A 308 -15.63 -19.62 -20.00
C SER A 308 -15.61 -18.66 -21.18
N GLY A 309 -14.93 -17.52 -21.05
CA GLY A 309 -14.75 -16.53 -22.12
C GLY A 309 -14.11 -17.12 -23.37
N GLN A 310 -13.08 -17.94 -23.20
CA GLN A 310 -12.45 -18.68 -24.30
C GLN A 310 -13.41 -19.68 -24.97
N MET A 311 -14.16 -20.45 -24.16
CA MET A 311 -15.13 -21.43 -24.68
C MET A 311 -16.21 -20.78 -25.54
N ILE A 312 -16.69 -19.59 -25.17
CA ILE A 312 -17.69 -18.83 -25.96
C ILE A 312 -17.06 -17.89 -27.00
N LYS A 313 -15.73 -17.89 -27.13
CA LYS A 313 -14.95 -17.03 -28.04
C LYS A 313 -15.27 -15.54 -27.85
N ASN A 314 -15.38 -15.10 -26.60
CA ASN A 314 -15.56 -13.69 -26.31
C ASN A 314 -14.27 -12.93 -26.66
N PRO A 315 -14.33 -11.82 -27.42
CA PRO A 315 -13.15 -11.02 -27.76
C PRO A 315 -12.29 -10.59 -26.56
N SER A 316 -12.90 -10.36 -25.40
CA SER A 316 -12.18 -10.00 -24.16
C SER A 316 -11.38 -11.16 -23.55
N GLY A 317 -11.62 -12.40 -24.00
CA GLY A 317 -11.20 -13.60 -23.29
C GLY A 317 -11.96 -13.85 -21.99
N ARG A 318 -13.01 -13.08 -21.68
CA ARG A 318 -13.85 -13.18 -20.47
C ARG A 318 -15.28 -13.52 -20.82
N SER A 319 -15.98 -14.23 -19.95
CA SER A 319 -17.42 -14.43 -20.12
C SER A 319 -18.26 -13.32 -19.48
N SER A 320 -17.69 -12.63 -18.49
CA SER A 320 -18.33 -11.55 -17.72
C SER A 320 -18.40 -10.20 -18.46
N THR A 321 -17.54 -9.96 -19.46
CA THR A 321 -17.45 -8.67 -20.17
C THR A 321 -17.06 -8.86 -21.64
N ASN A 322 -17.48 -7.93 -22.50
CA ASN A 322 -17.03 -7.85 -23.90
C ASN A 322 -15.88 -6.84 -24.08
N GLU A 323 -15.50 -6.14 -23.03
CA GLU A 323 -14.43 -5.14 -23.09
C GLU A 323 -13.07 -5.83 -23.21
N LEU A 324 -12.30 -5.46 -24.24
CA LEU A 324 -10.98 -6.04 -24.51
C LEU A 324 -9.95 -5.74 -23.41
N SER A 325 -10.17 -4.63 -22.70
CA SER A 325 -9.36 -4.16 -21.59
C SER A 325 -10.25 -3.32 -20.68
N PRO A 326 -10.01 -3.35 -19.36
CA PRO A 326 -10.63 -2.42 -18.42
C PRO A 326 -10.18 -0.96 -18.63
N PHE A 327 -9.12 -0.75 -19.43
CA PHE A 327 -8.50 0.55 -19.68
C PHE A 327 -8.47 0.84 -21.19
N PRO A 328 -9.36 1.72 -21.70
CA PRO A 328 -9.35 2.13 -23.10
C PRO A 328 -8.21 3.11 -23.42
N ASP A 329 -7.78 3.93 -22.46
CA ASP A 329 -6.70 4.90 -22.61
C ASP A 329 -5.36 4.39 -22.03
N SER A 330 -4.30 5.18 -22.17
CA SER A 330 -3.05 4.92 -21.44
C SER A 330 -3.30 5.01 -19.93
N TRP A 331 -2.57 4.23 -19.15
CA TRP A 331 -2.78 4.15 -17.70
C TRP A 331 -2.63 5.52 -17.02
N GLU A 332 -1.75 6.39 -17.54
CA GLU A 332 -1.56 7.75 -17.01
C GLU A 332 -2.85 8.57 -17.09
N LYS A 333 -3.60 8.45 -18.19
CA LYS A 333 -4.89 9.12 -18.37
C LYS A 333 -5.98 8.47 -17.55
N GLU A 334 -5.97 7.14 -17.45
CA GLU A 334 -6.92 6.41 -16.61
C GLU A 334 -6.76 6.80 -15.14
N MET A 335 -5.53 6.92 -14.64
CA MET A 335 -5.23 7.35 -13.28
C MET A 335 -5.91 8.68 -12.91
N GLU A 336 -5.97 9.65 -13.83
CA GLU A 336 -6.67 10.93 -13.62
C GLU A 336 -8.18 10.78 -13.42
N LYS A 337 -8.79 9.71 -13.98
CA LYS A 337 -10.23 9.41 -13.82
C LYS A 337 -10.53 8.82 -12.45
N TRP A 338 -9.67 7.93 -11.96
CA TRP A 338 -9.94 7.10 -10.78
C TRP A 338 -9.42 7.72 -9.48
N VAL A 339 -8.27 8.40 -9.54
CA VAL A 339 -7.68 9.09 -8.39
C VAL A 339 -8.33 10.46 -8.29
N THR A 340 -9.50 10.49 -7.65
CA THR A 340 -10.21 11.74 -7.39
C THR A 340 -10.01 12.16 -5.95
N TYR A 341 -9.73 13.44 -5.76
CA TYR A 341 -9.81 14.05 -4.44
C TYR A 341 -11.22 13.82 -3.87
N PRO A 342 -11.36 13.16 -2.71
CA PRO A 342 -12.66 12.75 -2.21
C PRO A 342 -13.48 14.00 -1.84
N SER A 343 -14.54 14.26 -2.58
CA SER A 343 -15.49 15.36 -2.32
C SER A 343 -16.49 15.03 -1.20
N ILE A 344 -16.21 14.00 -0.41
CA ILE A 344 -17.07 13.53 0.67
C ILE A 344 -16.94 14.52 1.83
N ILE A 345 -18.06 15.17 2.18
CA ILE A 345 -18.18 16.08 3.32
C ILE A 345 -18.61 15.25 4.53
N SER A 346 -17.76 14.33 4.98
CA SER A 346 -17.96 13.56 6.21
C SER A 346 -16.91 13.98 7.22
N ASN A 347 -17.32 14.17 8.47
CA ASN A 347 -16.42 14.54 9.57
C ASN A 347 -15.69 13.31 10.17
N SER A 348 -15.76 12.17 9.49
CA SER A 348 -15.03 10.96 9.90
C SER A 348 -13.51 11.20 9.90
N ASN A 349 -12.84 10.64 10.91
CA ASN A 349 -11.39 10.65 10.98
C ASN A 349 -10.75 9.94 9.76
N ILE A 350 -11.41 8.93 9.19
CA ILE A 350 -10.93 8.24 7.97
C ILE A 350 -10.84 9.22 6.80
N ILE A 351 -11.90 10.00 6.55
CA ILE A 351 -11.92 10.96 5.43
C ILE A 351 -10.88 12.07 5.61
N LYS A 352 -10.72 12.60 6.83
CA LYS A 352 -9.71 13.62 7.13
C LYS A 352 -8.30 13.09 6.91
N THR A 353 -8.02 11.91 7.43
CA THR A 353 -6.71 11.26 7.30
C THR A 353 -6.43 10.92 5.83
N LEU A 354 -7.45 10.49 5.07
CA LEU A 354 -7.31 10.22 3.65
C LEU A 354 -6.96 11.47 2.87
N LYS A 355 -7.65 12.58 3.14
CA LYS A 355 -7.34 13.89 2.55
C LYS A 355 -5.95 14.37 2.93
N ALA A 356 -5.54 14.22 4.19
CA ALA A 356 -4.18 14.55 4.64
C ALA A 356 -3.11 13.77 3.87
N ALA A 357 -3.28 12.45 3.72
CA ALA A 357 -2.38 11.60 2.95
C ALA A 357 -2.31 12.01 1.47
N ILE A 358 -3.44 12.30 0.83
CA ILE A 358 -3.50 12.77 -0.56
C ILE A 358 -2.80 14.12 -0.72
N ILE A 359 -3.05 15.08 0.18
CA ILE A 359 -2.42 16.41 0.17
C ILE A 359 -0.90 16.27 0.32
N LEU A 360 -0.44 15.44 1.26
CA LEU A 360 0.99 15.23 1.50
C LEU A 360 1.68 14.53 0.32
N ALA A 361 1.03 13.54 -0.29
CA ALA A 361 1.54 12.90 -1.50
C ALA A 361 1.65 13.90 -2.67
N SER A 362 0.62 14.73 -2.87
CA SER A 362 0.64 15.80 -3.88
C SER A 362 1.72 16.84 -3.63
N LYS A 363 1.98 17.21 -2.37
CA LYS A 363 3.09 18.10 -1.98
C LYS A 363 4.42 17.55 -2.46
N ILE A 364 4.73 16.30 -2.10
CA ILE A 364 5.97 15.65 -2.47
C ILE A 364 6.12 15.65 -3.99
N LYS A 365 5.05 15.31 -4.72
CA LYS A 365 5.06 15.32 -6.19
C LYS A 365 5.38 16.70 -6.77
N ILE A 366 4.68 17.74 -6.32
CA ILE A 366 4.81 19.11 -6.82
C ILE A 366 6.21 19.68 -6.52
N GLU A 367 6.64 19.61 -5.26
CA GLU A 367 7.90 20.24 -4.84
C GLU A 367 9.14 19.54 -5.40
N LYS A 368 9.06 18.24 -5.66
CA LYS A 368 10.15 17.47 -6.28
C LYS A 368 10.04 17.40 -7.81
N ASN A 369 9.03 18.03 -8.39
CA ASN A 369 8.75 18.02 -9.84
C ASN A 369 8.73 16.59 -10.42
N ILE A 370 8.08 15.67 -9.69
CA ILE A 370 8.01 14.26 -10.08
C ILE A 370 6.89 14.08 -11.09
N LEU A 371 7.24 13.63 -12.30
CA LEU A 371 6.27 13.50 -13.41
C LEU A 371 5.77 12.06 -13.55
N ARG A 372 6.62 11.08 -13.23
CA ARG A 372 6.31 9.66 -13.42
C ARG A 372 6.07 8.94 -12.10
N LEU A 373 5.26 7.89 -12.15
CA LEU A 373 4.94 7.07 -10.99
C LEU A 373 6.17 6.33 -10.44
N ASP A 374 6.99 5.77 -11.30
CA ASP A 374 8.18 5.02 -10.90
C ASP A 374 9.23 5.93 -10.25
N GLU A 375 9.39 7.16 -10.74
CA GLU A 375 10.20 8.20 -10.07
C GLU A 375 9.67 8.53 -8.67
N TYR A 376 8.34 8.56 -8.50
CA TYR A 376 7.72 8.82 -7.21
C TYR A 376 7.96 7.68 -6.21
N GLN A 377 7.74 6.43 -6.63
CA GLN A 377 8.01 5.25 -5.81
C GLN A 377 9.49 5.19 -5.40
N ASP A 378 10.40 5.41 -6.35
CA ASP A 378 11.84 5.50 -6.09
C ASP A 378 12.19 6.59 -5.08
N PHE A 379 11.56 7.76 -5.20
CA PHE A 379 11.76 8.85 -4.26
C PHE A 379 11.34 8.45 -2.84
N ILE A 380 10.15 7.88 -2.66
CA ILE A 380 9.62 7.47 -1.34
C ILE A 380 10.44 6.34 -0.71
N VAL A 381 11.00 5.44 -1.52
CA VAL A 381 11.86 4.34 -1.03
C VAL A 381 13.25 4.85 -0.65
N LYS A 382 13.85 5.72 -1.47
CA LYS A 382 15.23 6.19 -1.27
C LYS A 382 15.35 7.33 -0.26
N ASN A 383 14.29 8.09 -0.04
CA ASN A 383 14.29 9.24 0.86
C ASN A 383 13.47 8.93 2.09
N GLU A 384 14.16 8.64 3.20
CA GLU A 384 13.56 8.65 4.52
C GLU A 384 13.69 10.07 5.06
N ASN A 385 12.68 10.89 4.85
CA ASN A 385 12.58 12.20 5.47
C ASN A 385 11.26 12.31 6.23
N ILE A 386 11.10 13.35 7.06
CA ILE A 386 9.91 13.53 7.90
C ILE A 386 8.62 13.52 7.06
N GLU A 387 8.63 14.09 5.86
CA GLU A 387 7.45 14.12 4.97
C GLU A 387 7.05 12.71 4.53
N THR A 388 8.01 11.90 4.08
CA THR A 388 7.77 10.51 3.67
C THR A 388 7.33 9.63 4.83
N LEU A 389 7.86 9.86 6.03
CA LEU A 389 7.47 9.13 7.24
C LEU A 389 6.07 9.49 7.69
N LEU A 390 5.73 10.77 7.68
CA LEU A 390 4.37 11.22 7.97
C LEU A 390 3.38 10.62 6.97
N LEU A 391 3.72 10.62 5.68
CA LEU A 391 2.87 9.99 4.65
C LEU A 391 2.68 8.49 4.89
N LYS A 392 3.76 7.76 5.20
CA LYS A 392 3.69 6.32 5.52
C LYS A 392 2.84 6.06 6.76
N ASP A 393 2.96 6.87 7.81
CA ASP A 393 2.17 6.75 9.04
C ASP A 393 0.67 7.00 8.77
N GLU A 394 0.33 8.05 8.00
CA GLU A 394 -1.07 8.30 7.58
C GLU A 394 -1.66 7.12 6.81
N ILE A 395 -0.92 6.56 5.85
CA ILE A 395 -1.37 5.42 5.03
C ILE A 395 -1.53 4.16 5.88
N ASN A 396 -0.60 3.90 6.81
CA ASN A 396 -0.68 2.75 7.71
C ASN A 396 -1.89 2.86 8.64
N TRP A 397 -2.12 4.04 9.21
CA TRP A 397 -3.30 4.30 10.04
C TRP A 397 -4.59 4.12 9.22
N LEU A 398 -4.65 4.66 8.00
CA LEU A 398 -5.80 4.50 7.10
C LEU A 398 -6.09 3.04 6.80
N THR A 399 -5.08 2.29 6.40
CA THR A 399 -5.19 0.88 6.04
C THR A 399 -5.73 0.07 7.21
N LYS A 400 -5.15 0.24 8.40
CA LYS A 400 -5.57 -0.47 9.63
C LYS A 400 -7.01 -0.14 10.03
N ASN A 401 -7.40 1.13 10.02
CA ASN A 401 -8.72 1.54 10.50
C ASN A 401 -9.82 1.31 9.45
N TRP A 402 -9.53 1.50 8.16
CA TRP A 402 -10.48 1.19 7.10
C TRP A 402 -10.89 -0.28 7.11
N LEU A 403 -9.96 -1.21 7.29
CA LEU A 403 -10.26 -2.64 7.37
C LEU A 403 -11.19 -3.02 8.53
N LYS A 404 -11.25 -2.20 9.59
CA LYS A 404 -12.19 -2.39 10.71
C LYS A 404 -13.58 -1.83 10.40
N GLU A 405 -13.63 -0.70 9.68
CA GLU A 405 -14.87 0.07 9.49
C GLU A 405 -15.61 -0.26 8.19
N PHE A 406 -14.91 -0.71 7.14
CA PHE A 406 -15.48 -0.76 5.78
C PHE A 406 -16.73 -1.64 5.66
N LYS A 407 -16.80 -2.76 6.39
CA LYS A 407 -17.96 -3.67 6.36
C LYS A 407 -19.25 -3.00 6.86
N ASN A 408 -19.12 -2.03 7.76
CA ASN A 408 -20.23 -1.30 8.37
C ASN A 408 -20.39 0.12 7.79
N TRP A 409 -19.56 0.49 6.80
CA TRP A 409 -19.57 1.85 6.26
C TRP A 409 -20.85 2.13 5.46
N PRO A 410 -21.47 3.32 5.60
CA PRO A 410 -22.69 3.64 4.87
C PRO A 410 -22.47 3.57 3.35
N LYS A 411 -23.26 2.75 2.65
CA LYS A 411 -23.14 2.56 1.18
C LYS A 411 -23.29 3.87 0.40
N ASN A 412 -24.10 4.79 0.90
CA ASN A 412 -24.31 6.13 0.30
C ASN A 412 -23.09 7.05 0.44
N GLU A 413 -22.13 6.73 1.31
CA GLU A 413 -20.87 7.47 1.47
C GLU A 413 -19.74 6.94 0.56
N LYS A 414 -20.06 6.13 -0.45
CA LYS A 414 -19.13 5.64 -1.47
C LYS A 414 -17.85 5.00 -0.88
N PRO A 415 -17.99 3.93 -0.09
CA PRO A 415 -16.86 3.23 0.53
C PRO A 415 -15.82 2.72 -0.49
N ASP A 416 -16.27 2.43 -1.72
CA ASP A 416 -15.43 2.10 -2.85
C ASP A 416 -14.41 3.20 -3.17
N ILE A 417 -14.82 4.47 -3.19
CA ILE A 417 -13.90 5.60 -3.45
C ILE A 417 -12.83 5.70 -2.36
N ILE A 418 -13.20 5.47 -1.10
CA ILE A 418 -12.26 5.52 0.04
C ILE A 418 -11.24 4.38 -0.09
N GLY A 419 -11.72 3.15 -0.29
CA GLY A 419 -10.87 1.98 -0.52
C GLY A 419 -9.93 2.17 -1.71
N ASN A 420 -10.44 2.68 -2.83
CA ASN A 420 -9.64 2.93 -4.03
C ASN A 420 -8.48 3.90 -3.78
N ASN A 421 -8.75 5.00 -3.07
CA ASN A 421 -7.70 5.96 -2.75
C ASN A 421 -6.67 5.39 -1.77
N ILE A 422 -7.07 4.58 -0.78
CA ILE A 422 -6.13 3.93 0.15
C ILE A 422 -5.24 2.93 -0.61
N ALA A 423 -5.84 2.08 -1.46
CA ALA A 423 -5.09 1.13 -2.30
C ALA A 423 -4.09 1.85 -3.20
N TRP A 424 -4.50 2.98 -3.78
CA TRP A 424 -3.65 3.83 -4.60
C TRP A 424 -2.49 4.44 -3.80
N LEU A 425 -2.77 4.99 -2.62
CA LEU A 425 -1.73 5.56 -1.75
C LEU A 425 -0.68 4.51 -1.36
N LEU A 426 -1.12 3.30 -1.02
CA LEU A 426 -0.20 2.17 -0.78
C LEU A 426 0.66 1.90 -2.02
N PHE A 427 0.05 1.85 -3.19
CA PHE A 427 0.77 1.59 -4.44
C PHE A 427 1.79 2.68 -4.78
N ILE A 428 1.42 3.97 -4.77
CA ILE A 428 2.36 5.04 -5.13
C ILE A 428 3.50 5.19 -4.12
N THR A 429 3.29 4.79 -2.87
CA THR A 429 4.36 4.81 -1.86
C THR A 429 5.28 3.59 -1.91
N GLY A 430 5.14 2.75 -2.94
CA GLY A 430 5.96 1.55 -3.14
C GLY A 430 5.53 0.36 -2.27
N GLN A 431 4.46 0.49 -1.48
CA GLN A 431 3.90 -0.57 -0.64
C GLN A 431 3.00 -1.50 -1.46
N ASN A 432 3.56 -2.06 -2.54
CA ASN A 432 2.80 -2.79 -3.55
C ASN A 432 2.15 -4.06 -2.98
N VAL A 433 2.87 -4.81 -2.14
CA VAL A 433 2.36 -6.03 -1.48
C VAL A 433 1.13 -5.67 -0.63
N GLN A 434 1.26 -4.63 0.20
CA GLN A 434 0.18 -4.14 1.06
C GLN A 434 -1.00 -3.64 0.23
N SER A 435 -0.76 -2.94 -0.89
CA SER A 435 -1.81 -2.51 -1.81
C SER A 435 -2.60 -3.71 -2.35
N ILE A 436 -1.92 -4.73 -2.87
CA ILE A 436 -2.58 -5.93 -3.40
C ILE A 436 -3.33 -6.70 -2.29
N MET A 437 -2.74 -6.85 -1.10
CA MET A 437 -3.40 -7.49 0.05
C MET A 437 -4.66 -6.73 0.45
N PHE A 438 -4.57 -5.41 0.52
CA PHE A 438 -5.68 -4.54 0.86
C PHE A 438 -6.81 -4.66 -0.16
N VAL A 439 -6.50 -4.60 -1.47
CA VAL A 439 -7.50 -4.84 -2.52
C VAL A 439 -8.15 -6.21 -2.37
N SER A 440 -7.38 -7.26 -2.07
CA SER A 440 -7.92 -8.60 -1.83
C SER A 440 -8.95 -8.66 -0.70
N GLN A 441 -8.81 -7.81 0.32
CA GLN A 441 -9.70 -7.80 1.49
C GLN A 441 -10.99 -7.01 1.24
N ILE A 442 -10.96 -6.04 0.32
CA ILE A 442 -12.12 -5.19 0.02
C ILE A 442 -12.84 -5.60 -1.27
N LYS A 443 -12.22 -6.41 -2.15
CA LYS A 443 -12.75 -6.69 -3.49
C LYS A 443 -14.18 -7.23 -3.53
N ASP A 444 -14.57 -8.05 -2.55
CA ASP A 444 -15.90 -8.69 -2.52
C ASP A 444 -17.02 -7.70 -2.15
N THR A 445 -16.65 -6.52 -1.64
CA THR A 445 -17.61 -5.44 -1.34
C THR A 445 -17.84 -4.51 -2.52
N LEU A 446 -17.05 -4.67 -3.57
CA LEU A 446 -17.11 -3.83 -4.75
C LEU A 446 -18.12 -4.39 -5.75
N ASP A 447 -18.81 -3.51 -6.46
CA ASP A 447 -19.66 -3.92 -7.57
C ASP A 447 -18.78 -4.38 -8.73
N PRO A 448 -18.76 -5.69 -9.08
CA PRO A 448 -17.86 -6.24 -10.09
C PRO A 448 -18.07 -5.66 -11.49
N PHE A 449 -19.20 -5.00 -11.74
CA PHE A 449 -19.53 -4.32 -12.99
C PHE A 449 -19.28 -2.81 -12.93
N SER A 450 -18.80 -2.28 -11.80
CA SER A 450 -18.46 -0.88 -11.71
C SER A 450 -17.11 -0.60 -12.36
N ASP A 451 -17.11 0.45 -13.15
CA ASP A 451 -15.97 1.21 -13.63
C ASP A 451 -14.87 1.38 -12.56
N ASN A 452 -15.24 1.63 -11.31
CA ASN A 452 -14.30 1.77 -10.19
C ASN A 452 -13.49 0.50 -9.88
N ASN A 453 -14.01 -0.69 -10.22
CA ASN A 453 -13.30 -1.95 -10.00
C ASN A 453 -12.18 -2.17 -10.99
N ASN A 454 -12.33 -1.66 -12.21
CA ASN A 454 -11.29 -1.74 -13.24
C ASN A 454 -9.97 -1.18 -12.70
N PHE A 455 -10.01 -0.02 -12.03
CA PHE A 455 -8.87 0.57 -11.36
C PHE A 455 -8.27 -0.33 -10.27
N LEU A 456 -9.09 -0.92 -9.40
CA LEU A 456 -8.60 -1.82 -8.37
C LEU A 456 -8.00 -3.10 -8.94
N TYR A 457 -8.48 -3.59 -10.07
CA TYR A 457 -7.89 -4.74 -10.74
C TYR A 457 -6.47 -4.45 -11.23
N PHE A 458 -6.19 -3.23 -11.71
CA PHE A 458 -4.82 -2.82 -12.00
C PHE A 458 -3.93 -2.89 -10.76
N LEU A 459 -4.39 -2.35 -9.63
CA LEU A 459 -3.66 -2.40 -8.36
C LEU A 459 -3.51 -3.83 -7.83
N PHE A 460 -4.44 -4.72 -8.18
CA PHE A 460 -4.38 -6.13 -7.83
C PHE A 460 -3.48 -6.96 -8.75
N TYR A 461 -3.19 -6.48 -9.97
CA TYR A 461 -2.32 -7.13 -10.95
C TYR A 461 -1.26 -6.15 -11.52
N PRO A 462 -0.39 -5.57 -10.68
CA PRO A 462 0.64 -4.65 -11.17
C PRO A 462 1.73 -5.41 -11.94
N ARG A 463 2.35 -4.77 -12.94
CA ARG A 463 3.54 -5.28 -13.65
C ARG A 463 4.82 -4.65 -13.07
N LEU A 464 5.25 -5.15 -11.90
CA LEU A 464 6.46 -4.69 -11.19
C LEU A 464 7.73 -5.35 -11.75
N TYR A 465 8.91 -4.74 -11.57
CA TYR A 465 10.18 -5.23 -12.14
C TYR A 465 10.22 -5.20 -13.68
N LYS A 466 9.64 -4.16 -14.28
CA LYS A 466 9.48 -4.07 -15.74
C LYS A 466 10.81 -4.18 -16.48
N GLU A 467 11.88 -3.59 -15.95
CA GLU A 467 13.19 -3.60 -16.58
C GLU A 467 13.86 -4.97 -16.49
N GLU A 468 13.78 -5.62 -15.31
CA GLU A 468 14.31 -6.95 -15.05
C GLU A 468 13.58 -8.02 -15.84
N VAL A 469 12.25 -7.98 -15.89
CA VAL A 469 11.43 -8.87 -16.71
C VAL A 469 11.73 -8.66 -18.19
N SER A 470 11.84 -7.41 -18.65
CA SER A 470 12.22 -7.11 -20.05
C SER A 470 13.62 -7.63 -20.38
N PHE A 471 14.57 -7.55 -19.44
CA PHE A 471 15.90 -8.12 -19.59
C PHE A 471 15.84 -9.64 -19.66
N ALA A 472 15.11 -10.30 -18.76
CA ALA A 472 14.98 -11.75 -18.71
C ALA A 472 14.36 -12.34 -19.99
N ILE A 473 13.30 -11.72 -20.51
CA ILE A 473 12.60 -12.16 -21.73
C ILE A 473 13.50 -12.06 -22.96
N LYS A 474 14.39 -11.06 -23.04
CA LYS A 474 15.37 -10.96 -24.13
C LYS A 474 16.34 -12.15 -24.14
N GLN A 475 16.68 -12.69 -22.98
CA GLN A 475 17.56 -13.86 -22.85
C GLN A 475 16.77 -15.16 -23.06
N CYS A 476 15.58 -15.23 -22.50
CA CYS A 476 14.72 -16.40 -22.48
C CYS A 476 13.32 -16.01 -22.96
N PRO A 477 13.07 -16.03 -24.29
CA PRO A 477 11.79 -15.61 -24.84
C PRO A 477 10.64 -16.44 -24.30
N VAL A 478 9.76 -15.79 -23.55
CA VAL A 478 8.52 -16.28 -22.94
C VAL A 478 7.52 -15.12 -23.01
N ASP A 479 6.22 -15.41 -23.02
CA ASP A 479 5.18 -14.37 -22.87
C ASP A 479 5.42 -13.58 -21.57
N PRO A 480 5.61 -12.24 -21.62
CA PRO A 480 5.79 -11.44 -20.41
C PRO A 480 4.69 -11.64 -19.37
N ASP A 481 3.45 -11.87 -19.80
CA ASP A 481 2.31 -11.98 -18.89
C ASP A 481 2.39 -13.25 -18.05
N LEU A 482 2.95 -14.31 -18.60
CA LEU A 482 3.19 -15.54 -17.87
C LEU A 482 4.29 -15.35 -16.83
N VAL A 483 5.33 -14.57 -17.14
CA VAL A 483 6.40 -14.23 -16.17
C VAL A 483 5.82 -13.43 -15.01
N TYR A 484 5.04 -12.37 -15.28
CA TYR A 484 4.40 -11.59 -14.22
C TYR A 484 3.42 -12.44 -13.41
N ALA A 485 2.67 -13.34 -14.04
CA ALA A 485 1.75 -14.24 -13.34
C ALA A 485 2.47 -15.14 -12.32
N VAL A 486 3.62 -15.70 -12.68
CA VAL A 486 4.46 -16.51 -11.78
C VAL A 486 5.05 -15.65 -10.65
N LEU A 487 5.61 -14.49 -10.96
CA LEU A 487 6.14 -13.57 -9.94
C LEU A 487 5.05 -13.14 -8.95
N ARG A 488 3.84 -12.93 -9.45
CA ARG A 488 2.68 -12.62 -8.61
C ARG A 488 2.33 -13.77 -7.67
N GLN A 489 2.36 -15.01 -8.15
CA GLN A 489 1.94 -16.17 -7.37
C GLN A 489 2.98 -16.63 -6.34
N GLU A 490 4.26 -16.59 -6.67
CA GLU A 490 5.30 -17.11 -5.78
C GLU A 490 5.66 -16.16 -4.63
N VAL A 491 5.84 -14.88 -4.94
CA VAL A 491 6.44 -13.92 -4.00
C VAL A 491 5.56 -12.69 -3.78
N PHE A 492 4.41 -12.62 -4.45
CA PHE A 492 3.51 -11.47 -4.38
C PHE A 492 4.21 -10.13 -4.66
N TYR A 493 5.27 -10.18 -5.47
CA TYR A 493 6.20 -9.09 -5.75
C TYR A 493 7.00 -8.52 -4.57
N ASN A 494 7.32 -9.32 -3.54
CA ASN A 494 8.16 -8.88 -2.44
C ASN A 494 9.57 -8.45 -2.92
N GLN A 495 9.86 -7.15 -2.84
CA GLN A 495 11.12 -6.53 -3.29
C GLN A 495 12.36 -7.03 -2.54
N ASN A 496 12.18 -7.55 -1.33
CA ASN A 496 13.28 -8.11 -0.55
C ASN A 496 13.69 -9.51 -1.02
N THR A 497 12.89 -10.15 -1.89
CA THR A 497 13.13 -11.53 -2.34
C THR A 497 13.54 -11.64 -3.82
N GLU A 498 13.16 -10.68 -4.67
CA GLU A 498 13.42 -10.77 -6.11
C GLU A 498 14.61 -9.93 -6.56
N SER A 499 15.64 -10.62 -7.05
CA SER A 499 16.75 -10.00 -7.77
C SER A 499 16.61 -10.18 -9.28
N LYS A 500 17.31 -9.37 -10.06
CA LYS A 500 17.42 -9.53 -11.52
C LYS A 500 17.82 -10.95 -11.94
N ASP A 501 18.73 -11.58 -11.22
CA ASP A 501 19.19 -12.96 -11.49
C ASP A 501 18.13 -14.01 -11.11
N SER A 502 17.36 -13.76 -10.04
CA SER A 502 16.21 -14.60 -9.68
C SER A 502 15.18 -14.61 -10.81
N ILE A 503 14.75 -13.42 -11.27
CA ILE A 503 13.77 -13.27 -12.36
C ILE A 503 14.28 -13.95 -13.64
N LEU A 504 15.55 -13.74 -14.01
CA LEU A 504 16.16 -14.40 -15.17
C LEU A 504 16.07 -15.92 -15.08
N ARG A 505 16.46 -16.52 -13.94
CA ARG A 505 16.40 -17.97 -13.74
C ARG A 505 14.97 -18.51 -13.87
N LYS A 506 13.99 -17.83 -13.26
CA LYS A 506 12.57 -18.21 -13.36
C LYS A 506 12.08 -18.17 -14.80
N THR A 507 12.35 -17.10 -15.53
CA THR A 507 11.99 -16.97 -16.94
C THR A 507 12.62 -18.05 -17.81
N CYS A 508 13.90 -18.37 -17.60
CA CYS A 508 14.57 -19.42 -18.35
C CYS A 508 14.06 -20.83 -18.01
N SER A 509 13.73 -21.08 -16.75
CA SER A 509 13.06 -22.33 -16.32
C SER A 509 11.69 -22.48 -17.00
N LEU A 510 10.89 -21.42 -17.04
CA LEU A 510 9.61 -21.42 -17.74
C LEU A 510 9.78 -21.71 -19.24
N LYS A 511 10.77 -21.09 -19.89
CA LYS A 511 11.08 -21.37 -21.31
C LYS A 511 11.42 -22.83 -21.56
N ALA A 512 12.24 -23.44 -20.70
CA ALA A 512 12.62 -24.84 -20.83
C ALA A 512 11.40 -25.76 -20.69
N ASN A 513 10.56 -25.52 -19.68
CA ASN A 513 9.32 -26.26 -19.48
C ASN A 513 8.34 -26.09 -20.67
N LEU A 514 8.17 -24.86 -21.17
CA LEU A 514 7.37 -24.60 -22.38
C LEU A 514 7.86 -25.42 -23.58
N ALA A 515 9.18 -25.53 -23.77
CA ALA A 515 9.71 -26.38 -24.84
C ALA A 515 9.41 -27.87 -24.61
N ASN A 516 9.54 -28.36 -23.37
CA ASN A 516 9.33 -29.76 -23.00
C ASN A 516 7.86 -30.18 -23.14
N TYR A 517 6.93 -29.29 -22.83
CA TYR A 517 5.49 -29.55 -22.90
C TYR A 517 4.80 -28.94 -24.14
N ARG A 518 5.54 -28.76 -25.25
CA ARG A 518 5.01 -28.29 -26.55
C ARG A 518 4.20 -26.98 -26.46
N ASN A 519 4.64 -26.07 -25.60
CA ASN A 519 4.03 -24.79 -25.27
C ASN A 519 2.68 -24.88 -24.53
N GLY A 520 2.33 -26.04 -23.95
CA GLY A 520 1.18 -26.15 -23.05
C GLY A 520 1.44 -25.37 -21.76
N ILE A 521 0.73 -24.26 -21.55
CA ILE A 521 0.99 -23.35 -20.41
C ILE A 521 0.79 -24.09 -19.08
N VAL A 522 -0.31 -24.83 -18.93
CA VAL A 522 -0.65 -25.49 -17.67
C VAL A 522 0.35 -26.57 -17.29
N THR A 523 0.69 -27.47 -18.21
CA THR A 523 1.68 -28.53 -17.98
C THR A 523 3.08 -27.95 -17.77
N SER A 524 3.43 -26.86 -18.46
CA SER A 524 4.69 -26.15 -18.22
C SER A 524 4.77 -25.51 -16.85
N LEU A 525 3.67 -24.92 -16.35
CA LEU A 525 3.60 -24.39 -14.99
C LEU A 525 3.69 -25.50 -13.94
N SER A 526 3.10 -26.67 -14.23
CA SER A 526 3.27 -27.86 -13.39
C SER A 526 4.73 -28.29 -13.33
N GLY A 527 5.40 -28.47 -14.48
CA GLY A 527 6.80 -28.86 -14.53
C GLY A 527 7.73 -27.82 -13.89
N TYR A 528 7.39 -26.54 -14.03
CA TYR A 528 8.08 -25.44 -13.34
C TYR A 528 7.97 -25.54 -11.81
N HIS A 529 6.78 -25.85 -11.28
CA HIS A 529 6.53 -25.82 -9.84
C HIS A 529 6.95 -27.11 -9.12
N VAL A 530 6.59 -28.28 -9.68
CA VAL A 530 6.81 -29.59 -9.03
C VAL A 530 7.88 -30.45 -9.71
N GLY A 531 8.43 -29.99 -10.84
CA GLY A 531 9.42 -30.73 -11.62
C GLY A 531 8.79 -31.67 -12.65
N GLU A 532 9.58 -32.00 -13.68
CA GLU A 532 9.09 -32.73 -14.87
C GLU A 532 8.63 -34.15 -14.56
N GLU A 533 9.31 -34.85 -13.65
CA GLU A 533 9.00 -36.24 -13.32
C GLU A 533 7.57 -36.41 -12.76
N LEU A 534 7.17 -35.56 -11.81
CA LEU A 534 5.84 -35.59 -11.22
C LEU A 534 4.77 -35.13 -12.23
N THR A 535 5.06 -34.10 -13.02
CA THR A 535 4.15 -33.65 -14.07
C THR A 535 3.91 -34.74 -15.11
N ASP A 536 4.95 -35.42 -15.57
CA ASP A 536 4.85 -36.55 -16.49
C ASP A 536 4.06 -37.72 -15.91
N GLU A 537 4.23 -38.01 -14.62
CA GLU A 537 3.44 -39.01 -13.90
C GLU A 537 1.95 -38.63 -13.91
N TRP A 538 1.60 -37.38 -13.57
CA TRP A 538 0.21 -36.90 -13.57
C TRP A 538 -0.42 -36.92 -14.96
N ILE A 539 0.35 -36.56 -16.00
CA ILE A 539 -0.09 -36.66 -17.40
C ILE A 539 -0.36 -38.12 -17.78
N LYS A 540 0.52 -39.07 -17.41
CA LYS A 540 0.36 -40.50 -17.74
C LYS A 540 -0.90 -41.09 -17.11
N TYR A 541 -1.20 -40.79 -15.85
CA TYR A 541 -2.43 -41.26 -15.20
C TYR A 541 -3.72 -40.75 -15.87
N ARG A 542 -3.63 -39.65 -16.63
CA ARG A 542 -4.78 -38.98 -17.27
C ARG A 542 -4.72 -38.97 -18.80
N ALA A 543 -3.80 -39.73 -19.42
CA ALA A 543 -3.45 -39.72 -20.84
C ALA A 543 -4.60 -39.88 -21.85
N LYS A 544 -5.83 -40.18 -21.40
CA LYS A 544 -7.03 -40.25 -22.24
C LYS A 544 -7.59 -38.88 -22.63
N ILE A 545 -7.30 -37.80 -21.89
CA ILE A 545 -7.82 -36.46 -22.20
C ILE A 545 -6.72 -35.42 -22.12
N ASN A 546 -6.36 -34.85 -23.28
CA ASN A 546 -5.46 -33.72 -23.39
C ASN A 546 -6.27 -32.42 -23.24
N ASP A 547 -6.61 -32.06 -22.00
CA ASP A 547 -7.38 -30.86 -21.67
C ASP A 547 -6.80 -30.19 -20.41
N ASP A 548 -6.35 -28.94 -20.58
CA ASP A 548 -5.67 -28.18 -19.53
C ASP A 548 -6.56 -27.95 -18.29
N ALA A 549 -7.86 -27.72 -18.47
CA ALA A 549 -8.76 -27.52 -17.33
C ALA A 549 -8.97 -28.82 -16.55
N ILE A 550 -9.13 -29.95 -17.24
CA ILE A 550 -9.21 -31.25 -16.57
C ILE A 550 -7.89 -31.58 -15.87
N PHE A 551 -6.75 -31.33 -16.52
CA PHE A 551 -5.46 -31.55 -15.90
C PHE A 551 -5.35 -30.75 -14.60
N MET A 552 -5.62 -29.43 -14.62
CA MET A 552 -5.61 -28.60 -13.41
C MET A 552 -6.47 -29.16 -12.27
N GLU A 553 -7.72 -29.55 -12.54
CA GLU A 553 -8.61 -30.05 -11.48
C GLU A 553 -8.25 -31.45 -10.97
N THR A 554 -7.43 -32.19 -11.70
CA THR A 554 -7.09 -33.58 -11.35
C THR A 554 -5.68 -33.74 -10.77
N ILE A 555 -4.95 -32.63 -10.57
CA ILE A 555 -3.66 -32.63 -9.87
C ILE A 555 -3.87 -33.10 -8.43
N PRO A 556 -3.19 -34.19 -8.00
CA PRO A 556 -3.37 -34.74 -6.65
C PRO A 556 -2.82 -33.86 -5.52
N ASP A 557 -1.78 -33.08 -5.80
CA ASP A 557 -1.19 -32.17 -4.82
C ASP A 557 -1.99 -30.85 -4.80
N GLU A 558 -2.73 -30.62 -3.72
CA GLU A 558 -3.58 -29.42 -3.56
C GLU A 558 -2.79 -28.11 -3.67
N LYS A 559 -1.56 -28.05 -3.16
CA LYS A 559 -0.74 -26.83 -3.23
C LYS A 559 -0.30 -26.55 -4.67
N ALA A 560 0.11 -27.59 -5.40
CA ALA A 560 0.48 -27.48 -6.80
C ALA A 560 -0.73 -27.11 -7.66
N LYS A 561 -1.88 -27.73 -7.40
CA LYS A 561 -3.16 -27.40 -8.04
C LYS A 561 -3.51 -25.93 -7.86
N ASP A 562 -3.48 -25.44 -6.61
CA ASP A 562 -3.76 -24.05 -6.29
C ASP A 562 -2.77 -23.11 -6.95
N PHE A 563 -1.47 -23.42 -6.88
CA PHE A 563 -0.42 -22.64 -7.54
C PHE A 563 -0.68 -22.48 -9.04
N ILE A 564 -0.99 -23.59 -9.72
CA ILE A 564 -1.19 -23.59 -11.18
C ILE A 564 -2.49 -22.84 -11.53
N LYS A 565 -3.60 -23.14 -10.85
CA LYS A 565 -4.90 -22.47 -11.09
C LYS A 565 -4.79 -20.96 -10.87
N GLU A 566 -4.15 -20.55 -9.78
CA GLU A 566 -3.96 -19.14 -9.46
C GLU A 566 -2.99 -18.46 -10.43
N THR A 567 -1.91 -19.13 -10.86
CA THR A 567 -0.99 -18.58 -11.87
C THR A 567 -1.67 -18.41 -13.22
N VAL A 568 -2.46 -19.39 -13.67
CA VAL A 568 -3.22 -19.29 -14.93
C VAL A 568 -4.27 -18.19 -14.85
N LYS A 569 -4.96 -18.07 -13.70
CA LYS A 569 -5.87 -16.94 -13.42
C LYS A 569 -5.14 -15.61 -13.54
N ASN A 570 -3.98 -15.48 -12.89
CA ASN A 570 -3.15 -14.28 -12.92
C ASN A 570 -2.72 -13.95 -14.36
N TYR A 571 -2.30 -14.94 -15.14
CA TYR A 571 -1.92 -14.79 -16.54
C TYR A 571 -3.05 -14.19 -17.38
N TYR A 572 -4.26 -14.75 -17.32
CA TYR A 572 -5.40 -14.19 -18.04
C TYR A 572 -5.82 -12.80 -17.54
N ASN A 573 -5.71 -12.56 -16.23
CA ASN A 573 -5.97 -11.25 -15.65
C ASN A 573 -5.03 -10.18 -16.15
N ILE A 574 -3.73 -10.44 -16.13
CA ILE A 574 -2.70 -9.53 -16.62
C ILE A 574 -2.87 -9.32 -18.13
N LYS A 575 -3.08 -10.40 -18.90
CA LYS A 575 -3.25 -10.32 -20.35
C LYS A 575 -4.42 -9.45 -20.76
N TRP A 576 -5.55 -9.56 -20.05
CA TRP A 576 -6.74 -8.73 -20.26
C TRP A 576 -6.49 -7.27 -19.84
N ILE A 577 -5.94 -7.04 -18.64
CA ILE A 577 -5.72 -5.69 -18.09
C ILE A 577 -4.81 -4.83 -18.97
N TYR A 578 -3.77 -5.43 -19.52
CA TYR A 578 -2.75 -4.71 -20.29
C TYR A 578 -2.87 -4.95 -21.80
N PHE A 579 -4.01 -5.44 -22.26
CA PHE A 579 -4.28 -5.59 -23.68
C PHE A 579 -4.32 -4.22 -24.36
N LYS A 580 -3.51 -4.03 -25.42
CA LYS A 580 -3.47 -2.79 -26.20
C LYS A 580 -4.19 -2.96 -27.53
N LYS A 581 -5.34 -2.32 -27.66
CA LYS A 581 -6.22 -2.39 -28.84
C LYS A 581 -5.51 -2.05 -30.16
N ASP A 582 -4.63 -1.05 -30.17
CA ASP A 582 -3.97 -0.57 -31.41
C ASP A 582 -2.55 -1.12 -31.64
N SER A 583 -2.12 -2.12 -30.87
CA SER A 583 -0.82 -2.74 -31.11
C SER A 583 -0.99 -3.96 -32.02
N ILE A 584 0.10 -4.38 -32.68
CA ILE A 584 0.18 -5.64 -33.45
C ILE A 584 -0.34 -6.85 -32.61
N SER A 585 -0.48 -6.70 -31.28
CA SER A 585 -1.15 -7.63 -30.37
C SER A 585 -2.61 -7.96 -30.70
N GLU A 586 -3.41 -7.10 -31.33
CA GLU A 586 -4.82 -7.45 -31.63
C GLU A 586 -4.90 -8.56 -32.70
N THR A 587 -4.10 -8.43 -33.76
CA THR A 587 -3.96 -9.48 -34.79
C THR A 587 -3.26 -10.71 -34.22
N LEU A 588 -2.22 -10.53 -33.39
CA LEU A 588 -1.53 -11.65 -32.73
C LEU A 588 -2.38 -12.36 -31.69
N MET A 589 -3.26 -11.69 -30.93
CA MET A 589 -4.17 -12.31 -29.95
C MET A 589 -5.28 -13.09 -30.63
N ASN A 590 -5.86 -12.54 -31.70
CA ASN A 590 -6.79 -13.29 -32.54
C ASN A 590 -6.11 -14.52 -33.17
N LEU A 591 -4.80 -14.46 -33.45
CA LEU A 591 -3.97 -15.58 -33.87
C LEU A 591 -3.56 -16.52 -32.72
N PHE A 592 -3.29 -16.01 -31.52
CA PHE A 592 -2.85 -16.79 -30.35
C PHE A 592 -4.02 -17.62 -29.79
N PHE A 593 -5.18 -16.98 -29.60
CA PHE A 593 -6.45 -17.67 -29.35
C PHE A 593 -6.97 -18.42 -30.59
N ALA A 594 -6.29 -18.34 -31.74
CA ALA A 594 -6.49 -19.26 -32.86
C ALA A 594 -5.57 -20.47 -32.86
N PHE A 595 -4.36 -20.33 -32.31
CA PHE A 595 -3.33 -21.36 -32.23
C PHE A 595 -3.43 -22.23 -30.98
N GLU A 596 -4.00 -21.71 -29.88
CA GLU A 596 -4.42 -22.52 -28.72
C GLU A 596 -5.73 -23.30 -28.97
N ARG A 597 -6.42 -23.07 -30.11
CA ARG A 597 -7.55 -23.90 -30.59
C ARG A 597 -7.06 -25.23 -31.14
#